data_AF-A0AAD8BN51-F1
#
_entry.id   AF-A0AAD8BN51-F1
#
_cell.length_a   1.000
_cell.length_b   1.000
_cell.length_c   1.000
_cell.angle_alpha   90.00
_cell.angle_beta   90.00
_cell.angle_gamma   90.00
#
_symmetry.space_group_name_H-M   'P 1'
#
loop_
_entity.id
_entity.type
_entity.pdbx_description
1 polymer ?
#
loop_
_entity_poly.entity_id
_entity_poly.type
_entity_poly.pdbx_seq_one_letter_code
_entity_poly.pdbx_strand_id
1 'polypeptide(L)' 'DDNDNNIDEDVAALTETGCLPGWFGTKCDKLCRCNNSKCVRNGDCQENVPCLPGFFGLQCQY' A
#
# COMPACT_ATOMS: atom_id res chain seq x y z
N ASP A 1 9.85 19.85 16.09
CA ASP A 1 8.38 20.00 16.17
C ASP A 1 8.06 21.02 15.11
N ASP A 2 8.06 20.51 13.90
CA ASP A 2 8.12 21.31 12.69
C ASP A 2 6.67 21.25 12.23
N ASN A 3 5.91 22.21 12.71
CA ASN A 3 4.49 22.41 12.43
C ASN A 3 4.33 22.89 10.99
N ASP A 4 4.75 22.03 10.07
CA ASP A 4 4.63 22.18 8.65
C ASP A 4 3.50 21.23 8.22
N ASN A 5 2.39 21.82 7.80
CA ASN A 5 1.26 21.14 7.18
C ASN A 5 1.57 20.67 5.74
N ASN A 6 2.85 20.39 5.43
CA ASN A 6 3.30 19.71 4.23
C ASN A 6 3.44 18.23 4.57
N ILE A 7 2.80 17.41 3.75
CA ILE A 7 3.09 15.98 3.68
C ILE A 7 4.56 15.90 3.28
N ASP A 8 5.43 15.46 4.18
CA ASP A 8 6.83 15.21 3.88
C ASP A 8 6.90 14.41 2.56
N GLU A 9 7.57 14.94 1.53
CA GLU A 9 7.65 14.27 0.22
C GLU A 9 8.40 12.92 0.28
N ASP A 10 9.04 12.64 1.43
CA ASP A 10 9.64 11.35 1.80
C ASP A 10 8.63 10.33 2.34
N VAL A 11 7.37 10.74 2.50
CA VAL A 11 6.24 10.00 3.07
C VAL A 11 5.13 9.86 2.01
N ALA A 12 5.51 9.57 0.77
CA ALA A 12 4.64 9.47 -0.41
C ALA A 12 3.44 8.48 -0.31
N ALA A 13 3.25 7.81 0.83
CA ALA A 13 2.23 6.80 1.04
C ALA A 13 1.48 6.84 2.39
N LEU A 14 1.78 7.77 3.31
CA LEU A 14 1.04 7.91 4.58
C LEU A 14 0.03 9.07 4.51
N THR A 15 -1.11 8.88 5.16
CA THR A 15 -2.23 9.81 5.33
C THR A 15 -2.51 9.99 6.82
N GLU A 16 -3.32 11.00 7.19
CA GLU A 16 -3.76 11.27 8.57
C GLU A 16 -4.40 10.06 9.29
N THR A 17 -4.89 9.05 8.54
CA THR A 17 -5.56 7.86 9.09
C THR A 17 -4.82 6.54 8.85
N GLY A 18 -3.63 6.56 8.24
CA GLY A 18 -2.85 5.37 7.89
C GLY A 18 -2.33 5.40 6.46
N CYS A 19 -2.22 4.26 5.78
CA CYS A 19 -1.70 4.22 4.41
C CYS A 19 -2.71 4.70 3.37
N LEU A 20 -2.19 5.33 2.30
CA LEU A 20 -2.98 5.59 1.09
C LEU A 20 -3.62 4.30 0.56
N PRO A 21 -4.80 4.36 -0.06
CA PRO A 21 -5.42 3.20 -0.68
C PRO A 21 -4.48 2.60 -1.72
N GLY A 22 -4.18 1.30 -1.57
CA GLY A 22 -3.18 0.62 -2.39
C GLY A 22 -1.76 0.65 -1.81
N TRP A 23 -1.55 1.15 -0.59
CA TRP A 23 -0.29 1.07 0.13
C TRP A 23 -0.48 0.37 1.49
N PHE A 24 0.55 -0.34 1.93
CA PHE A 24 0.57 -1.09 3.18
C PHE A 24 1.98 -1.19 3.77
N GLY A 25 2.08 -1.76 4.97
CA GLY A 25 3.33 -1.84 5.72
C GLY A 25 3.45 -0.75 6.80
N THR A 26 4.42 -0.90 7.70
CA THR A 26 4.57 -0.03 8.87
C THR A 26 4.83 1.43 8.49
N LYS A 27 5.44 1.66 7.32
CA LYS A 27 5.69 3.00 6.77
C LYS A 27 4.91 3.25 5.48
N CYS A 28 3.92 2.40 5.18
CA CYS A 28 3.22 2.41 3.90
C CYS A 28 4.18 2.31 2.70
N ASP A 29 5.33 1.68 2.90
CA ASP A 29 6.41 1.53 1.91
C ASP A 29 6.11 0.44 0.88
N LYS A 30 5.06 -0.34 1.08
CA LYS A 30 4.68 -1.44 0.19
C LYS A 30 3.47 -1.07 -0.64
N LEU A 31 3.65 -1.03 -1.95
CA LEU A 31 2.55 -0.88 -2.89
C LEU A 31 1.82 -2.22 -3.05
N CYS A 32 0.51 -2.15 -3.00
CA CYS A 32 -0.42 -3.21 -3.34
C CYS A 32 -0.37 -3.52 -4.83
N ARG A 33 0.03 -4.75 -5.16
CA ARG A 33 0.12 -5.22 -6.55
C ARG A 33 -1.02 -6.18 -6.90
N CYS A 34 -2.14 -6.05 -6.20
CA CYS A 34 -3.36 -6.78 -6.47
C CYS A 34 -4.10 -6.15 -7.65
N ASN A 35 -4.83 -6.95 -8.42
CA ASN A 35 -5.67 -6.44 -9.49
C ASN A 35 -6.72 -5.47 -8.91
N ASN A 36 -6.93 -4.32 -9.56
CA ASN A 36 -7.72 -3.19 -9.04
C ASN A 36 -7.23 -2.57 -7.71
N SER A 37 -5.97 -2.81 -7.31
CA SER A 37 -5.40 -2.33 -6.04
C SER A 37 -6.25 -2.72 -4.81
N LYS A 38 -6.96 -3.86 -4.92
CA LYS A 38 -7.85 -4.39 -3.90
C LYS A 38 -7.09 -5.29 -2.94
N CYS A 39 -6.50 -4.67 -1.93
CA CYS A 39 -5.76 -5.32 -0.86
C CYS A 39 -6.32 -4.93 0.51
N VAL A 40 -6.17 -5.84 1.45
CA VAL A 40 -6.46 -5.60 2.85
C VAL A 40 -5.30 -4.83 3.50
N ARG A 41 -5.51 -4.31 4.72
CA ARG A 41 -4.47 -3.57 5.48
C ARG A 41 -3.16 -4.32 5.65
N ASN A 42 -3.18 -5.66 5.62
CA ASN A 42 -1.98 -6.48 5.70
C ASN A 42 -1.17 -6.56 4.39
N GLY A 43 -1.72 -6.08 3.26
CA GLY A 43 -1.10 -6.17 1.93
C GLY A 43 -1.52 -7.37 1.10
N ASP A 44 -2.28 -8.29 1.69
CA ASP A 44 -2.88 -9.41 0.97
C ASP A 44 -3.99 -8.94 0.03
N CYS A 45 -4.13 -9.61 -1.10
CA CYS A 45 -5.24 -9.33 -2.00
C CYS A 45 -6.57 -9.77 -1.39
N GLN A 46 -7.63 -9.04 -1.69
CA GLN A 46 -8.98 -9.49 -1.33
C GLN A 46 -9.26 -10.86 -1.96
N GLU A 47 -10.17 -11.61 -1.34
CA GLU A 47 -10.59 -12.92 -1.85
C GLU A 47 -11.05 -12.80 -3.32
N ASN A 48 -10.58 -13.70 -4.18
CA ASN A 48 -10.79 -13.68 -5.64
C ASN A 48 -10.12 -12.54 -6.41
N VAL A 49 -9.19 -11.80 -5.80
CA VAL A 49 -8.37 -10.81 -6.51
C VAL A 49 -7.00 -11.41 -6.82
N PRO A 50 -6.69 -11.68 -8.11
CA PRO A 50 -5.36 -12.13 -8.48
C PRO A 50 -4.35 -10.96 -8.43
N CYS A 51 -3.06 -11.31 -8.40
CA CYS A 51 -1.98 -10.36 -8.59
C CYS A 51 -2.02 -9.72 -9.99
N LEU A 52 -1.41 -8.54 -10.09
CA LEU A 52 -1.08 -7.93 -11.38
C LEU A 52 -0.23 -8.92 -12.21
N PRO A 53 -0.38 -8.93 -13.56
CA PRO A 53 0.36 -9.84 -14.41
C PRO A 53 1.87 -9.64 -14.23
N GLY A 54 2.57 -10.75 -13.95
CA GLY A 54 3.99 -10.77 -13.64
C GLY A 54 4.33 -10.72 -12.14
N PHE A 55 3.34 -10.48 -11.27
CA PHE A 55 3.51 -10.52 -9.82
C PHE A 55 2.92 -11.80 -9.21
N PHE A 56 3.56 -12.31 -8.16
CA PHE A 56 3.15 -13.53 -7.46
C PHE A 56 3.54 -13.50 -5.97
N GLY A 57 3.05 -14.51 -5.23
CA GLY A 57 3.15 -14.57 -3.77
C GLY A 57 1.89 -14.07 -3.06
N LEU A 58 1.83 -14.29 -1.74
CA LEU A 58 0.65 -14.01 -0.91
C LEU A 58 0.23 -12.53 -0.95
N GLN A 59 1.20 -11.64 -1.15
CA GLN A 59 1.03 -10.19 -1.18
C GLN A 59 1.38 -9.60 -2.55
N CYS A 60 1.50 -10.46 -3.57
CA CYS A 60 1.99 -10.07 -4.90
C CYS A 60 3.31 -9.32 -4.84
N GLN A 61 4.19 -9.73 -3.91
CA GLN A 61 5.43 -9.03 -3.60
C GLN A 61 6.61 -9.46 -4.48
N TYR A 62 6.48 -10.57 -5.21
CA TYR A 62 7.51 -11.13 -6.09
C TYR A 62 7.14 -10.94 -7.55
#